data_AF-A0A6J7G767-F1
#
_entry.id   AF-A0A6J7G767-F1
#
_cell.length_a   1.000
_cell.length_b   1.000
_cell.length_c   1.000
_cell.angle_alpha   90.00
_cell.angle_beta   90.00
_cell.angle_gamma   90.00
#
_symmetry.space_group_name_H-M   'P 1'
#
loop_
_entity.id
_entity.type
_entity.pdbx_description
1 polymer ?
#
loop_
_entity_poly.entity_id
_entity_poly.type
_entity_poly.pdbx_seq_one_letter_code
_entity_poly.pdbx_strand_id
1 'polypeptide(L)' 'MREVTNRLSQTAEGLASVSPILKLAADKDVKMPIVEQVLAVMEGRMEPRDIAPTLTHETDEPTSE' A
#
# COMPACT_ATOMS: atom_id res chain seq x y z
N MET A 1 13.00 -8.42 6.35
CA MET A 1 13.60 -7.51 5.35
C MET A 1 13.54 -8.05 3.93
N ARG A 2 14.08 -9.24 3.62
CA ARG A 2 14.05 -9.81 2.25
C ARG A 2 12.65 -10.18 1.75
N GLU A 3 11.72 -10.53 2.63
CA GLU A 3 10.41 -11.05 2.23
C GLU A 3 9.48 -9.98 1.64
N VAL A 4 9.50 -8.75 2.17
CA VAL A 4 8.72 -7.63 1.63
C VAL A 4 9.25 -7.21 0.27
N THR A 5 10.58 -7.08 0.14
CA THR A 5 11.22 -6.77 -1.15
C THR A 5 11.00 -7.89 -2.18
N ASN A 6 11.08 -9.17 -1.77
CA ASN A 6 10.82 -10.31 -2.65
C ASN A 6 9.35 -10.43 -3.06
N ARG A 7 8.40 -10.14 -2.16
CA ARG A 7 6.96 -10.14 -2.45
C ARG A 7 6.55 -8.93 -3.31
N LEU A 8 7.19 -7.77 -3.14
CA LEU A 8 7.01 -6.61 -4.04
C LEU A 8 7.61 -6.85 -5.43
N SER A 9 8.68 -7.65 -5.54
CA SER A 9 9.27 -8.07 -6.80
C SER A 9 8.56 -9.27 -7.45
N GLN A 10 7.54 -9.84 -6.80
CA GLN A 10 6.76 -10.93 -7.37
C GLN A 10 5.68 -10.35 -8.29
N THR A 11 5.95 -10.47 -9.59
CA THR A 11 5.10 -10.16 -10.76
C THR A 11 4.78 -8.68 -10.99
N ALA A 12 5.25 -8.16 -12.14
CA ALA A 12 5.00 -6.82 -12.67
C ALA A 12 3.51 -6.43 -12.83
N GLU A 13 2.58 -7.33 -12.52
CA GLU A 13 1.12 -7.14 -12.60
C GLU A 13 0.55 -6.37 -11.39
N GLY A 14 1.10 -6.57 -10.18
CA GLY A 14 0.64 -5.87 -8.98
C GLY A 14 1.03 -4.38 -8.96
N LEU A 15 2.24 -4.06 -9.41
CA LEU A 15 2.76 -2.68 -9.51
C LEU A 15 2.02 -1.86 -10.57
N ALA A 16 1.65 -2.47 -11.71
CA ALA A 16 0.85 -1.80 -12.74
C ALA A 16 -0.59 -1.50 -12.29
N SER A 17 -1.09 -2.19 -11.26
CA SER A 17 -2.47 -2.07 -10.78
C SER A 17 -2.68 -0.95 -9.76
N VAL A 18 -1.61 -0.48 -9.10
CA VAL A 18 -1.69 0.57 -8.07
C VAL A 18 -2.21 1.89 -8.66
N SER A 19 -1.65 2.34 -9.78
CA SER A 19 -2.04 3.62 -10.40
C SER A 19 -3.48 3.62 -10.93
N PRO A 20 -3.97 2.56 -11.62
CA PRO A 20 -5.39 2.44 -11.98
C PRO A 20 -6.35 2.42 -10.78
N ILE A 21 -5.98 1.75 -9.67
CA ILE A 21 -6.81 1.70 -8.46
C ILE A 21 -6.92 3.09 -7.81
N LEU A 22 -5.82 3.81 -7.67
CA LEU A 22 -5.83 5.17 -7.13
C LEU A 22 -6.63 6.14 -8.01
N LYS A 23 -6.54 5.98 -9.33
CA LYS A 23 -7.36 6.76 -10.27
C LYS A 23 -8.86 6.50 -10.07
N LEU A 24 -9.26 5.23 -10.02
CA LEU A 24 -10.66 4.88 -9.77
C LEU A 24 -11.15 5.37 -8.40
N ALA A 25 -10.31 5.27 -7.38
CA ALA A 25 -10.63 5.75 -6.04
C ALA A 25 -10.83 7.27 -6.02
N ALA A 26 -9.96 8.03 -6.69
CA ALA A 26 -10.10 9.48 -6.84
C ALA A 26 -11.39 9.86 -7.59
N ASP A 27 -11.73 9.15 -8.68
CA ASP A 27 -12.98 9.35 -9.43
C ASP A 27 -14.23 9.06 -8.57
N LYS A 28 -14.08 8.28 -7.50
CA LYS A 28 -15.14 7.88 -6.57
C LYS A 28 -15.09 8.63 -5.23
N ASP A 29 -14.17 9.58 -5.08
CA ASP A 29 -13.89 10.28 -3.82
C ASP A 29 -13.60 9.34 -2.63
N VAL A 30 -12.97 8.19 -2.91
CA VAL A 30 -12.54 7.20 -1.91
C VAL A 30 -11.07 7.42 -1.56
N LYS A 31 -10.76 7.62 -0.29
CA LYS A 31 -9.39 7.74 0.21
C LYS A 31 -8.74 6.36 0.37
N MET A 32 -7.56 6.19 -0.21
CA MET A 32 -6.82 4.92 -0.17
C MET A 32 -5.42 5.12 0.45
N PRO A 33 -5.33 5.53 1.73
CA PRO A 33 -4.07 5.96 2.35
C PRO A 33 -2.99 4.88 2.32
N ILE A 34 -3.36 3.62 2.48
CA ILE A 34 -2.41 2.48 2.42
C ILE A 34 -1.87 2.32 0.99
N VAL A 35 -2.72 2.42 -0.03
CA VAL A 35 -2.31 2.24 -1.43
C VAL A 35 -1.45 3.41 -1.91
N GLU A 36 -1.74 4.63 -1.44
CA GLU A 36 -0.91 5.82 -1.68
C GLU A 36 0.49 5.66 -1.08
N GLN A 37 0.59 5.08 0.12
CA GLN A 37 1.88 4.80 0.77
C GLN A 37 2.65 3.68 0.07
N VAL A 38 1.98 2.61 -0.39
CA VAL A 38 2.59 1.57 -1.21
C VAL A 38 3.16 2.18 -2.50
N LEU A 39 2.42 3.07 -3.17
CA LEU A 39 2.93 3.79 -4.35
C LEU A 39 4.16 4.66 -4.00
N ALA A 40 4.13 5.38 -2.87
CA ALA A 40 5.25 6.21 -2.43
C ALA A 40 6.52 5.38 -2.18
N VAL A 41 6.39 4.18 -1.63
CA VAL A 41 7.51 3.24 -1.45
C VAL A 41 8.03 2.73 -2.80
N MET A 42 7.13 2.41 -3.73
CA MET A 42 7.49 1.94 -5.06
C MET A 42 8.20 3.00 -5.91
N GLU A 43 7.81 4.26 -5.77
CA GLU A 43 8.43 5.40 -6.45
C GLU A 43 9.71 5.91 -5.75
N GLY A 44 10.12 5.27 -4.65
CA GLY A 44 11.30 5.68 -3.87
C GLY A 44 11.12 7.00 -3.11
N ARG A 45 9.88 7.48 -2.96
CA ARG A 45 9.51 8.68 -2.19
C ARG A 45 9.32 8.39 -0.69
N MET A 46 9.30 7.12 -0.30
CA MET A 46 9.15 6.66 1.09
C MET A 46 10.00 5.40 1.31
N GLU A 47 10.66 5.27 2.47
CA GLU A 47 11.39 4.04 2.78
C GLU A 47 10.41 2.92 3.20
N PRO A 48 10.62 1.66 2.79
CA PRO A 48 9.77 0.53 3.20
C PRO A 48 9.68 0.29 4.71
N ARG A 49 10.56 0.91 5.51
CA ARG A 49 10.50 0.83 6.98
C ARG A 49 9.45 1.79 7.56
N ASP A 50 9.11 2.84 6.82
CA ASP A 50 8.21 3.91 7.25
C ASP A 50 6.73 3.55 6.98
N ILE A 51 6.47 2.62 6.07
CA ILE A 51 5.11 2.07 5.82
C ILE A 51 4.71 1.00 6.84
N ALA A 52 5.68 0.31 7.45
CA ALA A 52 5.42 -0.83 8.33
C ALA A 52 4.55 -0.46 9.56
N PRO A 53 4.79 0.66 10.27
CA PRO A 53 3.94 1.05 11.40
C PRO A 53 2.48 1.27 10.99
N THR A 54 2.23 1.89 9.85
CA THR A 54 0.86 2.17 9.38
C THR A 54 0.12 0.90 8.95
N LEU A 55 0.83 -0.10 8.43
CA LEU A 55 0.25 -1.40 8.10
C LEU A 55 -0.03 -2.28 9.33
N THR A 56 0.71 -2.09 10.42
CA THR A 56 0.60 -2.92 11.63
C THR A 56 -0.17 -2.29 12.78
N HIS A 57 -0.44 -0.98 12.74
CA HIS A 57 -1.13 -0.27 13.83
C HIS A 57 -2.64 -0.07 13.63
N GLU A 58 -3.24 -0.57 12.54
CA GLU A 58 -4.69 -0.45 12.29
C GLU A 58 -5.44 -1.78 12.19
N THR A 59 -4.91 -2.85 12.80
CA THR A 59 -5.70 -4.07 13.04
C THR A 59 -5.24 -4.74 14.32
N ASP A 60 -5.75 -4.33 15.48
CA ASP A 60 -6.08 -5.30 16.54
C ASP A 60 -7.03 -4.76 17.62
N GLU A 61 -8.16 -4.17 17.20
CA GLU A 61 -9.38 -4.38 17.98
C GLU A 61 -10.44 -4.94 17.04
N PRO A 62 -10.98 -6.14 17.29
CA PRO A 62 -12.16 -6.59 16.57
C PRO A 62 -13.28 -5.60 16.90
N THR A 63 -13.71 -4.81 15.91
CA THR A 63 -14.94 -4.01 16.06
C THR A 63 -16.08 -5.01 16.19
N SER A 64 -16.51 -5.22 17.43
CA SER A 64 -17.71 -5.98 17.73
C SER A 64 -18.90 -5.15 17.26
N GLU A 65 -19.79 -5.75 16.46
CA GLU A 65 -21.16 -5.25 16.25
C GLU A 65 -21.96 -5.28 17.55
#